data_AF-A0A6I3M6R5-F1
#
_entry.id   AF-A0A6I3M6R5-F1
#
_cell.length_a   1.000
_cell.length_b   1.000
_cell.length_c   1.000
_cell.angle_alpha   90.00
_cell.angle_beta   90.00
_cell.angle_gamma   90.00
#
_symmetry.space_group_name_H-M   'P 1'
#
loop_
_entity.id
_entity.type
_entity.pdbx_description
1 polymer ?
#
loop_
_entity_poly.entity_id
_entity_poly.type
_entity_poly.pdbx_seq_one_letter_code
_entity_poly.pdbx_strand_id
1 'polypeptide(L)'
;MPAPRFVSPLRWEPLPYLVLVALLLLTGLIRPDSGGWLVALVVAIILTLAWGVVAFVRERRMRNPDPMGDLTSLDGIRVVDATPVDAEVRSVVPVVDVHRHQPAIDLARLHGGAAQSALLVPRARRWLSPKYRIGVQLVGGDRPRHAGFLGDAADARWRDVLDALRVDRGAYARVPAVIDGAARPYRVDLDLSGLGAVIPGDGDAAADDRS
;
A
#
# COMPACT_ATOMS: atom_id res chain seq x y z
N MET A 1 5.94 -0.24 -19.20
CA MET A 1 6.82 -1.17 -18.45
C MET A 1 5.97 -1.94 -17.46
N PRO A 2 6.19 -3.25 -17.25
CA PRO A 2 5.42 -4.03 -16.27
C PRO A 2 5.67 -3.52 -14.85
N ALA A 3 4.64 -3.51 -14.01
CA ALA A 3 4.75 -3.04 -12.65
C ALA A 3 5.61 -4.02 -11.81
N PRO A 4 6.47 -3.50 -10.90
CA PRO A 4 7.30 -4.35 -10.06
C PRO A 4 6.43 -5.20 -9.13
N ARG A 5 6.67 -6.51 -9.11
CA ARG A 5 5.96 -7.45 -8.24
C ARG A 5 6.57 -7.54 -6.84
N PHE A 6 7.87 -7.26 -6.72
CA PHE A 6 8.60 -7.37 -5.47
C PHE A 6 9.38 -6.10 -5.16
N VAL A 7 9.57 -5.84 -3.88
CA VAL A 7 10.43 -4.78 -3.37
C VAL A 7 11.88 -5.15 -3.70
N SER A 8 12.68 -4.16 -4.13
CA SER A 8 14.11 -4.37 -4.31
C SER A 8 14.75 -4.80 -2.98
N PRO A 9 15.62 -5.82 -2.96
CA PRO A 9 16.28 -6.30 -1.74
C PRO A 9 17.01 -5.18 -0.98
N LEU A 10 17.64 -4.25 -1.71
CA LEU A 10 18.35 -3.09 -1.16
C LEU A 10 17.43 -2.12 -0.43
N ARG A 11 16.13 -2.12 -0.72
CA ARG A 11 15.12 -1.29 -0.05
C ARG A 11 14.33 -2.06 1.02
N TRP A 12 14.51 -3.37 1.10
CA TRP A 12 13.64 -4.23 1.90
C TRP A 12 14.07 -4.25 3.38
N GLU A 13 15.36 -4.44 3.69
CA GLU A 13 15.81 -4.50 5.10
C GLU A 13 17.24 -3.95 5.34
N PRO A 14 17.41 -2.83 6.06
CA PRO A 14 18.73 -2.37 6.51
C PRO A 14 19.27 -3.17 7.72
N LEU A 15 18.42 -3.99 8.35
CA LEU A 15 18.69 -4.70 9.61
C LEU A 15 19.92 -5.64 9.56
N PRO A 16 20.14 -6.44 8.50
CA PRO A 16 21.33 -7.28 8.39
C PRO A 16 22.63 -6.47 8.39
N TYR A 17 22.63 -5.29 7.77
CA TYR A 17 23.78 -4.38 7.74
C TYR A 17 24.03 -3.76 9.13
N LEU A 18 22.96 -3.41 9.87
CA LEU A 18 23.08 -2.91 11.24
C LEU A 18 23.65 -3.98 12.20
N VAL A 19 23.26 -5.25 12.03
CA VAL A 19 23.82 -6.37 12.80
C VAL A 19 25.30 -6.55 12.50
N LEU A 20 25.71 -6.45 11.24
CA LEU A 20 27.13 -6.48 10.84
C LEU A 20 27.94 -5.35 11.49
N VAL A 21 27.41 -4.13 11.51
CA VAL A 21 28.04 -2.99 12.20
C VAL A 21 28.14 -3.24 13.70
N ALA A 22 27.09 -3.76 14.33
CA ALA A 22 27.09 -4.08 15.76
C ALA A 22 28.10 -5.20 16.10
N LEU A 23 28.20 -6.24 15.27
CA LEU A 23 29.20 -7.30 15.42
C LEU A 23 30.61 -6.77 15.26
N LEU A 24 30.83 -5.87 14.28
CA LEU A 24 32.11 -5.20 14.09
C LEU A 24 32.50 -4.37 15.34
N LEU A 25 31.54 -3.67 15.94
CA LEU A 25 31.77 -2.95 17.20
C LEU A 25 32.11 -3.89 18.36
N LEU A 26 31.41 -5.03 18.45
CA LEU A 26 31.69 -6.04 19.47
C LEU A 26 33.11 -6.60 19.33
N THR A 27 33.60 -6.80 18.10
CA THR A 27 34.99 -7.24 17.87
C THR A 27 36.03 -6.20 18.30
N GLY A 28 35.71 -4.91 18.21
CA GLY A 28 36.57 -3.84 18.73
C GLY A 28 36.68 -3.83 20.25
N LEU A 29 35.58 -4.16 20.95
CA LEU A 29 35.53 -4.21 22.42
C LEU A 29 36.43 -5.30 23.03
N ILE A 30 36.69 -6.38 22.29
CA ILE A 30 37.51 -7.52 22.74
C ILE A 30 39.02 -7.23 22.64
N ARG A 31 39.44 -6.15 21.95
CA ARG A 31 40.84 -5.68 21.88
C ARG A 31 41.01 -4.31 22.56
N PRO A 32 41.28 -4.28 23.88
CA PRO A 32 41.29 -3.06 24.69
C PRO A 32 42.44 -2.08 24.43
N ASP A 33 43.46 -2.43 23.63
CA ASP A 33 44.57 -1.52 23.27
C ASP A 33 44.19 -0.39 22.29
N SER A 34 42.90 -0.28 21.95
CA SER A 34 42.41 0.57 20.87
C SER A 34 42.20 2.04 21.26
N GLY A 35 42.33 2.48 22.51
CA GLY A 35 42.27 3.93 22.83
C GLY A 35 40.94 4.64 22.48
N GLY A 36 40.91 5.98 22.60
CA GLY A 36 39.68 6.79 22.54
C GLY A 36 38.90 6.80 21.22
N TRP A 37 39.47 6.26 20.12
CA TRP A 37 38.79 6.24 18.82
C TRP A 37 37.58 5.30 18.80
N LEU A 38 37.58 4.23 19.61
CA LEU A 38 36.42 3.33 19.74
C LEU A 38 35.21 4.07 20.32
N VAL A 39 35.42 4.91 21.33
CA VAL A 39 34.36 5.72 21.93
C VAL A 39 33.82 6.71 20.89
N ALA A 40 34.70 7.36 20.14
CA ALA A 40 34.30 8.25 19.04
C ALA A 40 33.49 7.52 17.96
N LEU A 41 33.89 6.29 17.59
CA LEU A 41 33.15 5.47 16.63
C LEU A 41 31.77 5.08 17.16
N VAL A 42 31.66 4.64 18.41
CA VAL A 42 30.38 4.29 19.05
C VAL A 42 29.45 5.51 19.08
N VAL A 43 29.94 6.67 19.49
CA VAL A 43 29.16 7.91 19.49
C VAL A 43 28.70 8.28 18.08
N ALA A 44 29.58 8.19 17.08
CA ALA A 44 29.23 8.44 15.69
C ALA A 44 28.14 7.48 15.17
N ILE A 45 28.19 6.21 15.57
CA ILE A 45 27.18 5.21 15.20
C ILE A 45 25.84 5.50 15.88
N ILE A 46 25.84 5.82 17.17
CA ILE A 46 24.61 6.20 17.89
C ILE A 46 23.97 7.44 17.26
N LEU A 47 24.76 8.46 16.96
CA LEU A 47 24.28 9.68 16.30
C LEU A 47 23.72 9.38 14.89
N THR A 48 24.40 8.53 14.12
CA THR A 48 23.95 8.11 12.79
C THR A 48 22.66 7.30 12.85
N LEU A 49 22.53 6.38 13.81
CA LEU A 49 21.30 5.62 14.08
C LEU A 49 20.16 6.55 14.49
N ALA A 50 20.40 7.45 15.45
CA ALA A 50 19.41 8.41 15.90
C ALA A 50 18.94 9.31 14.75
N TRP A 51 19.87 9.83 13.95
CA TRP A 51 19.55 10.60 12.77
C TRP A 51 18.78 9.79 11.73
N GLY A 52 19.18 8.54 11.47
CA GLY A 52 18.50 7.62 10.56
C GLY A 52 17.06 7.31 11.01
N VAL A 53 16.84 7.09 12.30
CA VAL A 53 15.50 6.89 12.88
C VAL A 53 14.65 8.14 12.72
N VAL A 54 15.19 9.33 13.03
CA VAL A 54 14.47 10.60 12.87
C VAL A 54 14.12 10.86 11.41
N ALA A 55 15.07 10.67 10.49
CA ALA A 55 14.86 10.83 9.06
C ALA A 55 13.81 9.83 8.55
N PHE A 56 13.86 8.58 8.98
CA PHE A 56 12.90 7.54 8.61
C PHE A 56 11.48 7.85 9.13
N VAL A 57 11.35 8.26 10.39
CA VAL A 57 10.05 8.63 10.98
C VAL A 57 9.48 9.87 10.29
N ARG A 58 10.33 10.86 9.98
CA ARG A 58 9.92 12.08 9.28
C ARG A 58 9.47 11.78 7.85
N GLU A 59 10.24 11.00 7.09
CA GLU A 59 9.87 10.55 5.75
C GLU A 59 8.54 9.79 5.77
N ARG A 60 8.36 8.85 6.71
CA ARG A 60 7.07 8.15 6.88
C ARG A 60 5.91 9.09 7.18
N ARG A 61 6.10 10.14 7.99
CA ARG A 61 5.04 11.09 8.35
C ARG A 61 4.68 12.04 7.21
N MET A 62 5.65 12.39 6.36
CA MET A 62 5.46 13.36 5.28
C MET A 62 4.98 12.72 3.97
N ARG A 63 5.21 11.42 3.78
CA ARG A 63 4.87 10.71 2.55
C ARG A 63 3.44 10.17 2.60
N ASN A 64 2.64 10.53 1.60
CA ASN A 64 1.27 10.07 1.42
C ASN A 64 1.08 9.64 -0.04
N PRO A 65 0.88 8.34 -0.35
CA PRO A 65 0.80 7.20 0.57
C PRO A 65 2.13 6.88 1.28
N ASP A 66 2.04 6.24 2.44
CA ASP A 66 3.21 5.76 3.17
C ASP A 66 3.92 4.61 2.39
N PRO A 67 5.12 4.18 2.81
CA PRO A 67 5.84 3.10 2.11
C PRO A 67 5.16 1.72 2.13
N MET A 68 4.05 1.56 2.86
CA MET A 68 3.22 0.35 2.90
C MET A 68 1.94 0.48 2.05
N GLY A 69 1.66 1.67 1.51
CA GLY A 69 0.46 1.98 0.73
C GLY A 69 -0.71 2.47 1.57
N ASP A 70 -0.45 2.93 2.80
CA ASP A 70 -1.45 3.54 3.65
C ASP A 70 -1.62 5.03 3.38
N LEU A 71 -2.88 5.44 3.15
CA LEU A 71 -3.26 6.83 2.95
C LEU A 71 -3.60 7.47 4.28
N THR A 72 -2.95 8.60 4.59
CA THR A 72 -3.23 9.38 5.80
C THR A 72 -4.22 10.51 5.55
N SER A 73 -4.21 11.07 4.35
CA SER A 73 -5.15 12.10 3.86
C SER A 73 -5.42 11.92 2.36
N LEU A 74 -6.45 12.59 1.84
CA LEU A 74 -6.68 12.75 0.40
C LEU A 74 -6.10 14.05 -0.16
N ASP A 75 -5.58 14.92 0.71
CA ASP A 75 -5.06 16.22 0.29
C ASP A 75 -3.89 16.05 -0.68
N GLY A 76 -3.98 16.72 -1.83
CA GLY A 76 -2.98 16.65 -2.88
C GLY A 76 -2.98 15.34 -3.69
N ILE A 77 -3.93 14.42 -3.43
CA ILE A 77 -4.09 13.19 -4.21
C ILE A 77 -5.05 13.43 -5.36
N ARG A 78 -4.58 13.21 -6.59
CA ARG A 78 -5.46 13.18 -7.75
C ARG A 78 -6.24 11.88 -7.75
N VAL A 79 -7.56 11.99 -7.79
CA VAL A 79 -8.45 10.85 -7.83
C VAL A 79 -9.17 10.82 -9.16
N VAL A 80 -9.29 9.63 -9.74
CA VAL A 80 -10.10 9.40 -10.93
C VAL A 80 -11.23 8.45 -10.56
N ASP A 81 -12.46 8.91 -10.70
CA ASP A 81 -13.65 8.17 -10.28
C ASP A 81 -14.08 7.18 -11.37
N ALA A 82 -14.12 5.90 -11.02
CA ALA A 82 -14.65 4.82 -11.84
C ALA A 82 -16.10 4.55 -11.46
N THR A 83 -17.02 5.21 -12.17
CA THR A 83 -18.46 5.04 -12.01
C THR A 83 -18.88 3.62 -12.42
N PRO A 84 -19.76 2.94 -11.65
CA PRO A 84 -20.32 1.66 -12.05
C PRO A 84 -20.89 1.69 -13.45
N VAL A 85 -20.68 0.62 -14.18
CA VAL A 85 -21.40 0.37 -15.42
C VAL A 85 -22.67 -0.39 -15.06
N ASP A 86 -23.82 0.07 -15.54
CA ASP A 86 -25.06 -0.69 -15.48
C ASP A 86 -24.93 -1.90 -16.41
N ALA A 87 -24.41 -2.99 -15.86
CA ALA A 87 -24.35 -4.29 -16.49
C ALA A 87 -25.30 -5.24 -15.76
N GLU A 88 -25.93 -6.18 -16.50
CA GLU A 88 -26.73 -7.26 -15.90
C GLU A 88 -25.92 -8.09 -14.89
N VAL A 89 -24.58 -8.09 -15.01
CA VAL A 89 -23.65 -8.73 -14.07
C VAL A 89 -22.64 -7.71 -13.56
N ARG A 90 -22.82 -7.23 -12.32
CA ARG A 90 -21.82 -6.41 -11.63
C ARG A 90 -20.57 -7.23 -11.34
N SER A 91 -19.39 -6.70 -11.68
CA SER A 91 -18.10 -7.34 -11.36
C SER A 91 -17.70 -7.02 -9.92
N VAL A 92 -18.42 -7.66 -9.00
CA VAL A 92 -18.16 -7.54 -7.57
C VAL A 92 -16.94 -8.36 -7.19
N VAL A 93 -15.92 -7.71 -6.64
CA VAL A 93 -14.67 -8.34 -6.23
C VAL A 93 -14.50 -8.21 -4.72
N PRO A 94 -14.40 -9.33 -3.98
CA PRO A 94 -14.18 -9.29 -2.55
C PRO A 94 -12.76 -8.82 -2.22
N VAL A 95 -12.65 -8.00 -1.18
CA VAL A 95 -11.38 -7.62 -0.57
C VAL A 95 -10.85 -8.79 0.25
N VAL A 96 -9.54 -9.01 0.24
CA VAL A 96 -8.86 -10.04 1.05
C VAL A 96 -8.19 -9.42 2.27
N ASP A 97 -7.90 -10.24 3.29
CA ASP A 97 -7.34 -9.83 4.59
C ASP A 97 -8.21 -8.88 5.43
N VAL A 98 -9.48 -8.76 5.09
CA VAL A 98 -10.48 -7.92 5.80
C VAL A 98 -10.52 -8.23 7.31
N HIS A 99 -10.23 -9.48 7.70
CA HIS A 99 -10.18 -9.90 9.10
C HIS A 99 -9.10 -9.15 9.93
N ARG A 100 -7.99 -8.69 9.32
CA ARG A 100 -6.90 -7.97 10.01
C ARG A 100 -7.27 -6.50 10.25
N HIS A 101 -8.23 -6.00 9.50
CA HIS A 101 -8.58 -4.58 9.45
C HIS A 101 -10.00 -4.31 9.97
N GLN A 102 -10.61 -5.26 10.68
CA GLN A 102 -11.96 -5.12 11.24
C GLN A 102 -12.20 -3.82 12.02
N PRO A 103 -11.27 -3.36 12.90
CA PRO A 103 -11.47 -2.08 13.59
C PRO A 103 -11.48 -0.87 12.65
N ALA A 104 -10.66 -0.89 11.59
CA ALA A 104 -10.61 0.19 10.61
C ALA A 104 -11.88 0.23 9.76
N ILE A 105 -12.39 -0.93 9.36
CA ILE A 105 -13.63 -1.08 8.59
C ILE A 105 -14.85 -0.67 9.42
N ASP A 106 -14.88 -1.04 10.70
CA ASP A 106 -15.94 -0.63 11.63
C ASP A 106 -16.02 0.89 11.74
N LEU A 107 -14.88 1.56 11.92
CA LEU A 107 -14.81 3.02 11.94
C LEU A 107 -15.19 3.63 10.58
N ALA A 108 -14.77 3.04 9.47
CA ALA A 108 -15.16 3.49 8.14
C ALA A 108 -16.68 3.42 7.97
N ARG A 109 -17.31 2.33 8.43
CA ARG A 109 -18.76 2.15 8.39
C ARG A 109 -19.49 3.13 9.29
N LEU A 110 -18.99 3.37 10.51
CA LEU A 110 -19.61 4.32 11.44
C LEU A 110 -19.64 5.74 10.91
N HIS A 111 -18.61 6.15 10.16
CA HIS A 111 -18.50 7.52 9.62
C HIS A 111 -19.07 7.67 8.21
N GLY A 112 -18.94 6.65 7.36
CA GLY A 112 -19.32 6.71 5.94
C GLY A 112 -20.47 5.80 5.52
N GLY A 113 -21.04 5.04 6.44
CA GLY A 113 -22.11 4.09 6.16
C GLY A 113 -21.64 2.80 5.51
N ALA A 114 -22.61 1.96 5.12
CA ALA A 114 -22.34 0.66 4.49
C ALA A 114 -21.95 0.78 3.01
N ALA A 115 -22.52 1.73 2.28
CA ALA A 115 -22.17 2.03 0.90
C ALA A 115 -21.26 3.26 0.87
N GLN A 116 -20.03 3.09 0.43
CA GLN A 116 -19.05 4.17 0.32
C GLN A 116 -18.14 3.94 -0.89
N SER A 117 -17.10 4.74 -1.05
CA SER A 117 -16.10 4.51 -2.09
C SER A 117 -14.82 3.91 -1.50
N ALA A 118 -13.99 3.33 -2.36
CA ALA A 118 -12.64 2.90 -2.02
C ALA A 118 -11.64 3.42 -3.03
N LEU A 119 -10.45 3.80 -2.57
CA LEU A 119 -9.30 4.08 -3.41
C LEU A 119 -8.44 2.83 -3.55
N LEU A 120 -8.04 2.56 -4.79
CA LEU A 120 -7.10 1.50 -5.13
C LEU A 120 -5.68 2.08 -5.13
N VAL A 121 -4.85 1.58 -4.21
CA VAL A 121 -3.48 2.05 -4.01
C VAL A 121 -2.50 0.98 -4.53
N PRO A 122 -1.91 1.15 -5.72
CA PRO A 122 -0.92 0.21 -6.22
C PRO A 122 0.40 0.31 -5.44
N ARG A 123 1.18 -0.77 -5.47
CA ARG A 123 2.43 -0.92 -4.69
C ARG A 123 2.25 -0.85 -3.18
N ALA A 124 1.06 -1.18 -2.67
CA ALA A 124 0.87 -1.45 -1.25
C ALA A 124 1.50 -2.80 -0.86
N ARG A 125 1.80 -2.99 0.42
CA ARG A 125 2.36 -4.25 0.91
C ARG A 125 2.02 -4.49 2.38
N ARG A 126 2.02 -5.77 2.77
CA ARG A 126 1.99 -6.13 4.20
C ARG A 126 3.34 -5.81 4.84
N TRP A 127 3.31 -5.57 6.15
CA TRP A 127 4.54 -5.50 6.94
C TRP A 127 5.36 -6.79 6.75
N LEU A 128 6.66 -6.63 6.47
CA LEU A 128 7.61 -7.72 6.19
C LEU A 128 7.29 -8.57 4.95
N SER A 129 6.37 -8.17 4.07
CA SER A 129 6.19 -8.87 2.78
C SER A 129 7.03 -8.21 1.70
N PRO A 130 7.79 -8.98 0.89
CA PRO A 130 8.47 -8.44 -0.27
C PRO A 130 7.51 -8.23 -1.45
N LYS A 131 6.31 -8.83 -1.42
CA LYS A 131 5.33 -8.79 -2.54
C LYS A 131 4.51 -7.50 -2.51
N TYR A 132 4.47 -6.80 -3.63
CA TYR A 132 3.53 -5.69 -3.86
C TYR A 132 2.15 -6.21 -4.25
N ARG A 133 1.14 -5.50 -3.74
CA ARG A 133 -0.29 -5.74 -3.96
C ARG A 133 -0.99 -4.40 -4.20
N ILE A 134 -2.24 -4.45 -4.64
CA ILE A 134 -3.13 -3.29 -4.61
C ILE A 134 -3.83 -3.24 -3.25
N GLY A 135 -3.56 -2.18 -2.50
CA GLY A 135 -4.23 -1.88 -1.24
C GLY A 135 -5.58 -1.22 -1.49
N VAL A 136 -6.54 -1.49 -0.62
CA VAL A 136 -7.91 -0.95 -0.68
C VAL A 136 -8.12 -0.03 0.51
N GLN A 137 -8.36 1.25 0.23
CA GLN A 137 -8.59 2.28 1.25
C GLN A 137 -10.04 2.77 1.15
N LEU A 138 -10.85 2.53 2.18
CA LEU A 138 -12.22 3.03 2.25
C LEU A 138 -12.23 4.54 2.45
N VAL A 139 -13.08 5.21 1.68
CA VAL A 139 -13.24 6.67 1.62
C VAL A 139 -14.73 6.98 1.72
N GLY A 140 -15.21 7.11 2.95
CA GLY A 140 -16.58 7.55 3.24
C GLY A 140 -16.70 8.45 4.46
N GLY A 141 -15.61 8.70 5.19
CA GLY A 141 -15.63 9.45 6.45
C GLY A 141 -14.60 10.58 6.49
N ASP A 142 -14.09 10.82 7.70
CA ASP A 142 -13.10 11.85 8.03
C ASP A 142 -11.74 11.65 7.34
N ARG A 143 -11.31 10.39 7.20
CA ARG A 143 -10.03 10.02 6.59
C ARG A 143 -10.09 8.65 5.92
N PRO A 144 -9.18 8.39 4.96
CA PRO A 144 -9.05 7.06 4.35
C PRO A 144 -8.71 5.99 5.40
N ARG A 145 -9.27 4.79 5.24
CA ARG A 145 -9.05 3.67 6.16
C ARG A 145 -8.76 2.38 5.42
N HIS A 146 -7.66 1.73 5.77
CA HIS A 146 -7.22 0.53 5.07
C HIS A 146 -8.16 -0.64 5.38
N ALA A 147 -8.72 -1.24 4.34
CA ALA A 147 -9.64 -2.39 4.44
C ALA A 147 -8.98 -3.72 4.09
N GLY A 148 -7.82 -3.70 3.43
CA GLY A 148 -7.08 -4.88 3.02
C GLY A 148 -6.55 -4.75 1.60
N PHE A 149 -6.54 -5.86 0.87
CA PHE A 149 -5.95 -5.93 -0.47
C PHE A 149 -6.92 -6.48 -1.48
N LEU A 150 -6.65 -6.22 -2.75
CA LEU A 150 -7.34 -6.88 -3.84
C LEU A 150 -6.95 -8.37 -3.91
N GLY A 151 -7.88 -9.24 -4.29
CA GLY A 151 -7.61 -10.67 -4.49
C GLY A 151 -6.60 -10.91 -5.63
N ASP A 152 -5.84 -12.01 -5.58
CA ASP A 152 -4.69 -12.24 -6.48
C ASP A 152 -5.07 -12.19 -7.99
N ALA A 153 -6.27 -12.65 -8.37
CA ALA A 153 -6.72 -12.60 -9.77
C ALA A 153 -7.00 -11.16 -10.26
N ALA A 154 -7.72 -10.38 -9.46
CA ALA A 154 -8.01 -8.99 -9.78
C ALA A 154 -6.75 -8.11 -9.66
N ASP A 155 -5.87 -8.44 -8.72
CA ASP A 155 -4.55 -7.80 -8.58
C ASP A 155 -3.68 -8.05 -9.82
N ALA A 156 -3.59 -9.30 -10.30
CA ALA A 156 -2.86 -9.60 -11.53
C ALA A 156 -3.43 -8.85 -12.75
N ARG A 157 -4.75 -8.74 -12.85
CA ARG A 157 -5.44 -8.05 -13.96
C ARG A 157 -5.17 -6.55 -13.99
N TRP A 158 -5.22 -5.88 -12.83
CA TRP A 158 -5.26 -4.41 -12.78
C TRP A 158 -3.94 -3.76 -12.36
N ARG A 159 -2.96 -4.53 -11.86
CA ARG A 159 -1.71 -3.99 -11.29
C ARG A 159 -0.98 -3.06 -12.25
N ASP A 160 -0.73 -3.50 -13.48
CA ASP A 160 0.11 -2.74 -14.42
C ASP A 160 -0.57 -1.42 -14.82
N VAL A 161 -1.87 -1.48 -15.06
CA VAL A 161 -2.72 -0.37 -15.48
C VAL A 161 -2.87 0.67 -14.36
N LEU A 162 -3.09 0.24 -13.12
CA LEU A 162 -3.16 1.14 -11.96
C LEU A 162 -1.80 1.72 -11.58
N ASP A 163 -0.71 0.95 -11.71
CA ASP A 163 0.63 1.47 -11.45
C ASP A 163 1.05 2.50 -12.50
N ALA A 164 0.69 2.30 -13.78
CA ALA A 164 0.86 3.29 -14.83
C ALA A 164 0.08 4.57 -14.53
N LEU A 165 -1.20 4.47 -14.14
CA LEU A 165 -2.00 5.64 -13.74
C LEU A 165 -1.31 6.45 -12.62
N ARG A 166 -0.75 5.76 -11.63
CA ARG A 166 -0.03 6.40 -10.53
C ARG A 166 1.28 7.04 -10.99
N VAL A 167 2.07 6.35 -11.82
CA VAL A 167 3.39 6.84 -12.27
C VAL A 167 3.25 7.99 -13.25
N ASP A 168 2.34 7.88 -14.21
CA ASP A 168 2.23 8.80 -15.33
C ASP A 168 1.40 10.03 -14.99
N ARG A 169 0.33 9.86 -14.20
CA ARG A 169 -0.62 10.96 -13.88
C ARG A 169 -0.58 11.40 -12.42
N GLY A 170 0.11 10.66 -11.56
CA GLY A 170 0.07 10.90 -10.12
C GLY A 170 -1.33 10.67 -9.52
N ALA A 171 -2.14 9.82 -10.15
CA ALA A 171 -3.55 9.64 -9.82
C ALA A 171 -3.88 8.23 -9.33
N TYR A 172 -4.98 8.10 -8.58
CA TYR A 172 -5.48 6.85 -8.03
C TYR A 172 -6.93 6.65 -8.44
N ALA A 173 -7.32 5.40 -8.67
CA ALA A 173 -8.68 5.07 -9.05
C ALA A 173 -9.58 4.96 -7.81
N ARG A 174 -10.74 5.61 -7.83
CA ARG A 174 -11.81 5.44 -6.85
C ARG A 174 -12.89 4.55 -7.45
N VAL A 175 -13.28 3.53 -6.70
CA VAL A 175 -14.33 2.58 -7.07
C VAL A 175 -15.38 2.52 -5.97
N PRO A 176 -16.64 2.16 -6.27
CA PRO A 176 -17.63 1.92 -5.24
C PRO A 176 -17.31 0.69 -4.41
N ALA A 177 -17.64 0.76 -3.12
CA ALA A 177 -17.39 -0.27 -2.12
C ALA A 177 -18.59 -0.44 -1.20
N VAL A 178 -18.92 -1.69 -0.89
CA VAL A 178 -19.99 -2.04 0.04
C VAL A 178 -19.38 -2.81 1.22
N ILE A 179 -19.71 -2.38 2.43
CA ILE A 179 -19.41 -3.10 3.66
C ILE A 179 -20.62 -3.93 4.06
N ASP A 180 -20.48 -5.24 3.97
CA ASP A 180 -21.52 -6.20 4.35
C ASP A 180 -21.33 -6.73 5.79
N GLY A 181 -22.46 -7.14 6.39
CA GLY A 181 -22.58 -7.65 7.75
C GLY A 181 -23.24 -6.64 8.69
N ALA A 182 -24.13 -7.06 9.59
CA ALA A 182 -24.77 -6.15 10.55
C ALA A 182 -23.87 -5.82 11.75
N ALA A 183 -22.94 -6.73 12.07
CA ALA A 183 -21.92 -6.61 13.09
C ALA A 183 -20.66 -7.33 12.61
N ARG A 184 -19.55 -7.18 13.35
CA ARG A 184 -18.30 -7.89 13.04
C ARG A 184 -18.54 -9.42 13.02
N PRO A 185 -17.91 -10.17 12.10
CA PRO A 185 -16.94 -9.70 11.10
C PRO A 185 -17.61 -9.09 9.85
N TYR A 186 -17.11 -7.93 9.43
CA TYR A 186 -17.51 -7.28 8.19
C TYR A 186 -16.81 -7.89 6.98
N ARG A 187 -17.51 -7.88 5.84
CA ARG A 187 -16.95 -8.12 4.50
C ARG A 187 -16.90 -6.81 3.74
N VAL A 188 -15.99 -6.71 2.79
CA VAL A 188 -15.88 -5.53 1.92
C VAL A 188 -15.80 -6.02 0.49
N ASP A 189 -16.73 -5.54 -0.32
CA ASP A 189 -16.88 -5.89 -1.72
C ASP A 189 -16.74 -4.62 -2.58
N LEU A 190 -16.04 -4.73 -3.70
CA LEU A 190 -15.74 -3.63 -4.60
C LEU A 190 -16.42 -3.83 -5.94
N ASP A 191 -16.95 -2.76 -6.53
CA ASP A 191 -17.42 -2.76 -7.92
C ASP A 191 -16.31 -2.24 -8.84
N LEU A 192 -15.69 -3.12 -9.63
CA LEU A 192 -14.61 -2.76 -10.54
C LEU A 192 -15.09 -2.57 -11.99
N SER A 193 -16.40 -2.60 -12.26
CA SER A 193 -16.95 -2.55 -13.61
C SER A 193 -16.55 -1.28 -14.36
N GLY A 194 -16.54 -0.15 -13.67
CA GLY A 194 -16.17 1.16 -14.21
C GLY A 194 -14.68 1.36 -14.49
N LEU A 195 -13.81 0.46 -14.00
CA LEU A 195 -12.37 0.72 -14.00
C LEU A 195 -11.78 0.78 -15.42
N GLY A 196 -12.32 -0.03 -16.34
CA GLY A 196 -11.87 -0.09 -17.74
C GLY A 196 -12.14 1.20 -18.53
N ALA A 197 -13.19 1.95 -18.19
CA ALA A 197 -13.51 3.21 -18.86
C ALA A 197 -12.57 4.37 -18.46
N VAL A 198 -11.93 4.23 -17.30
CA VAL A 198 -11.19 5.33 -16.65
C VAL A 198 -9.69 5.18 -16.81
N ILE A 199 -9.20 3.97 -17.02
CA ILE A 199 -7.78 3.72 -17.21
C ILE A 199 -7.53 3.26 -18.65
N PRO A 200 -6.73 4.01 -19.43
CA PRO A 200 -6.43 3.61 -20.80
C PRO A 200 -5.58 2.33 -20.78
N GLY A 201 -6.16 1.21 -21.24
CA GLY A 201 -5.48 -0.07 -21.40
C GLY A 201 -6.37 -1.11 -22.10
N ASP A 202 -6.07 -1.36 -23.38
CA ASP A 202 -6.47 -2.50 -24.25
C ASP A 202 -7.82 -3.16 -24.00
N GLY A 203 -8.90 -2.36 -24.05
CA GLY A 203 -10.28 -2.86 -24.00
C GLY A 203 -10.77 -3.58 -25.27
N ASP A 204 -10.00 -3.61 -26.37
CA ASP A 204 -10.49 -4.05 -27.68
C ASP A 204 -9.87 -5.35 -28.23
N ALA A 205 -8.93 -6.00 -27.55
CA ALA A 205 -8.25 -7.18 -28.13
C ALA A 205 -9.02 -8.52 -28.00
N ALA A 206 -10.24 -8.55 -27.43
CA ALA A 206 -10.97 -9.79 -27.17
C ALA A 206 -12.32 -9.93 -27.89
N ALA A 207 -12.70 -8.97 -28.73
CA ALA A 207 -14.02 -8.96 -29.39
C ALA A 207 -14.02 -9.40 -30.86
N ASP A 208 -12.87 -9.62 -31.49
CA ASP A 208 -12.79 -9.74 -32.97
C ASP A 208 -12.38 -11.14 -33.50
N ASP A 209 -12.51 -12.21 -32.70
CA ASP A 209 -12.16 -13.58 -33.13
C ASP A 209 -13.37 -14.55 -33.17
N ARG A 210 -14.56 -14.02 -33.45
CA ARG A 210 -15.75 -14.83 -33.77
C ARG A 210 -16.62 -14.17 -34.85
N SER A 211 -16.15 -14.22 -36.09
CA SER A 211 -16.99 -14.13 -37.28
C SER A 211 -16.42 -14.97 -38.41
#